data_AF-A0A849ZGL2-F1
#
_entry.id   AF-A0A849ZGL2-F1
#
_cell.length_a   1.000
_cell.length_b   1.000
_cell.length_c   1.000
_cell.angle_alpha   90.00
_cell.angle_beta   90.00
_cell.angle_gamma   90.00
#
_symmetry.space_group_name_H-M   'P 1'
#
loop_
_entity.id
_entity.type
_entity.pdbx_description
1 polymer ?
#
loop_
_entity_poly.entity_id
_entity_poly.type
_entity_poly.pdbx_seq_one_letter_code
_entity_poly.pdbx_strand_id
1 'polypeptide(L)' 'LAAIAQELAGELGIAQELLATRGELTALLRGSRDLRALRGWRRQIIGDQLLAAL' A
#
# COMPACT_ATOMS: atom_id res chain seq x y z
N LEU A 1 -7.96 2.98 -1.59
CA LEU A 1 -6.63 2.50 -1.12
C LEU A 1 -6.70 1.60 0.12
N ALA A 2 -7.32 2.01 1.23
CA ALA A 2 -7.37 1.17 2.44
C ALA A 2 -8.12 -0.16 2.27
N ALA A 3 -9.15 -0.21 1.42
CA ALA A 3 -9.82 -1.46 1.06
C ALA A 3 -8.87 -2.43 0.34
N ILE A 4 -8.16 -1.94 -0.69
CA ILE A 4 -7.16 -2.70 -1.45
C ILE A 4 -6.09 -3.30 -0.51
N ALA A 5 -5.58 -2.50 0.42
CA ALA A 5 -4.57 -2.96 1.37
C ALA A 5 -5.10 -4.01 2.36
N GLN A 6 -6.35 -3.87 2.82
CA GLN A 6 -6.97 -4.85 3.71
C GLN A 6 -7.28 -6.17 2.99
N GLU A 7 -7.78 -6.10 1.76
CA GLU A 7 -8.10 -7.27 0.95
C GLU A 7 -6.85 -8.12 0.69
N LEU A 8 -5.79 -7.51 0.16
CA LEU A 8 -4.53 -8.22 -0.11
C LEU A 8 -3.85 -8.71 1.17
N ALA A 9 -3.94 -7.96 2.27
CA ALA A 9 -3.43 -8.43 3.57
C ALA A 9 -4.17 -9.68 4.07
N GLY A 10 -5.50 -9.72 3.87
CA GLY A 10 -6.33 -10.87 4.16
C GLY A 10 -5.95 -12.10 3.32
N GLU A 11 -5.74 -11.92 2.01
CA GLU A 11 -5.31 -12.98 1.10
C GLU A 11 -3.95 -13.57 1.49
N LEU A 12 -3.02 -12.70 1.93
CA LEU A 12 -1.67 -13.10 2.32
C LEU A 12 -1.57 -13.59 3.78
N GLY A 13 -2.62 -13.45 4.58
CA GLY A 13 -2.62 -13.81 6.00
C GLY A 13 -1.65 -12.98 6.85
N ILE A 14 -1.42 -11.71 6.48
CA ILE A 14 -0.50 -10.80 7.16
C ILE A 14 -1.22 -9.54 7.64
N ALA A 15 -0.59 -8.80 8.55
CA ALA A 15 -1.07 -7.48 8.93
C ALA A 15 -0.91 -6.47 7.77
N GLN A 16 -1.91 -5.62 7.53
CA GLN A 16 -1.86 -4.62 6.44
C GLN A 16 -0.65 -3.69 6.60
N GLU A 17 -0.23 -3.40 7.85
CA GLU A 17 0.86 -2.49 8.15
C GLU A 17 2.22 -2.99 7.63
N LEU A 18 2.33 -4.30 7.33
CA LEU A 18 3.48 -4.85 6.62
C LEU A 18 3.50 -4.45 5.15
N LEU A 19 2.34 -4.26 4.53
CA LEU A 19 2.15 -3.83 3.14
C LEU A 19 2.19 -2.30 3.01
N ALA A 20 1.37 -1.59 3.78
CA ALA A 20 1.32 -0.14 3.85
C ALA A 20 0.62 0.31 5.14
N THR A 21 1.20 1.29 5.83
CA THR A 21 0.54 1.89 7.00
C THR A 21 -0.60 2.83 6.58
N ARG A 22 -1.57 3.08 7.47
CA ARG A 22 -2.63 4.09 7.26
C ARG A 22 -2.06 5.47 6.91
N GLY A 23 -0.94 5.84 7.53
CA GLY A 23 -0.24 7.10 7.28
C GLY A 23 0.30 7.17 5.85
N GLU A 24 0.93 6.10 5.38
CA GLU A 24 1.42 6.01 3.99
C GLU A 24 0.28 6.05 2.98
N LEU A 25 -0.83 5.33 3.21
CA LEU A 25 -2.00 5.38 2.33
C LEU A 25 -2.58 6.80 2.23
N THR A 26 -2.63 7.52 3.35
CA THR A 26 -3.11 8.91 3.37
C THR A 26 -2.12 9.86 2.69
N ALA A 27 -0.81 9.67 2.90
CA ALA A 27 0.22 10.45 2.22
C ALA A 27 0.18 10.22 0.69
N LEU A 28 -0.07 8.98 0.28
CA LEU A 28 -0.18 8.61 -1.13
C LEU A 28 -1.36 9.32 -1.82
N LEU A 29 -2.52 9.38 -1.16
CA LEU A 29 -3.69 10.16 -1.60
C LEU A 29 -3.40 11.66 -1.70
N ARG A 30 -2.52 12.18 -0.84
CA ARG A 30 -2.05 13.58 -0.89
C ARG A 30 -0.96 13.83 -1.94
N GLY A 31 -0.65 12.85 -2.78
CA GLY A 31 0.33 12.98 -3.86
C GLY A 31 1.76 12.64 -3.46
N SER A 32 2.03 12.23 -2.21
CA SER A 32 3.37 11.76 -1.84
C SER A 32 3.72 10.50 -2.63
N ARG A 33 4.94 10.45 -3.17
CA ARG A 33 5.49 9.29 -3.91
C ARG A 33 6.72 8.69 -3.24
N ASP A 34 7.27 9.38 -2.26
CA ASP A 34 8.35 8.87 -1.42
C ASP A 34 7.78 8.11 -0.20
N LEU A 35 7.35 6.86 -0.41
CA LEU A 35 6.74 6.02 0.63
C LEU A 35 7.36 4.62 0.59
N ARG A 36 7.42 3.92 1.73
CA ARG A 36 8.00 2.56 1.79
C ARG A 36 7.13 1.57 1.02
N ALA A 37 5.82 1.79 0.98
CA ALA A 37 4.88 1.06 0.14
C ALA A 37 5.21 1.11 -1.36
N LEU A 38 5.92 2.15 -1.82
CA LEU A 38 6.33 2.33 -3.22
C LEU A 38 7.80 1.97 -3.48
N ARG A 39 8.44 1.21 -2.60
CA ARG A 39 9.84 0.80 -2.71
C ARG A 39 10.01 -0.69 -2.47
N GLY A 40 11.06 -1.26 -3.07
CA GLY A 40 11.47 -2.66 -2.88
C GLY A 40 10.33 -3.65 -3.10
N TRP A 41 10.28 -4.69 -2.28
CA TRP A 41 9.29 -5.77 -2.40
C TRP A 41 7.85 -5.27 -2.20
N ARG A 42 7.61 -4.26 -1.35
CA ARG A 42 6.25 -3.72 -1.14
C ARG A 42 5.68 -3.10 -2.41
N ARG A 43 6.54 -2.49 -3.24
CA ARG A 43 6.09 -1.95 -4.52
C ARG A 43 5.55 -3.04 -5.43
N GLN A 44 6.25 -4.16 -5.50
CA GLN A 44 5.89 -5.31 -6.34
C GLN A 44 4.63 -6.02 -5.85
N ILE A 45 4.39 -6.03 -4.54
CA ILE A 45 3.22 -6.68 -3.95
C ILE A 45 1.97 -5.80 -4.00
N ILE A 46 2.09 -4.54 -3.57
CA ILE A 46 0.92 -3.66 -3.41
C ILE A 46 1.11 -2.27 -4.02
N GLY A 47 2.34 -1.75 -4.07
CA GLY A 47 2.57 -0.34 -4.41
C GLY A 47 2.13 0.04 -5.82
N ASP A 48 2.38 -0.81 -6.82
CA ASP A 48 1.94 -0.53 -8.20
C ASP A 48 0.41 -0.58 -8.32
N GLN A 49 -0.26 -1.48 -7.58
CA GLN A 49 -1.73 -1.54 -7.54
C GLN A 49 -2.32 -0.31 -6.84
N LEU A 50 -1.71 0.17 -5.76
CA LEU A 50 -2.13 1.41 -5.10
C LEU A 50 -1.98 2.63 -6.01
N LEU A 51 -0.91 2.70 -6.80
CA LEU A 51 -0.70 3.79 -7.77
C LEU A 51 -1.74 3.75 -8.91
N ALA A 52 -2.11 2.56 -9.38
CA ALA A 52 -3.11 2.40 -10.43
C ALA A 52 -4.54 2.77 -9.96
N ALA A 53 -4.78 2.79 -8.64
CA ALA A 53 -6.07 3.07 -8.03
C ALA A 53 -6.23 4.52 -7.52
N LEU A 54 -5.31 5.42 -7.87
CA LEU A 54 -5.38 6.87 -7.62
C LEU A 54 -6.13 7.58 -8.75
#